data_AF-A0A8H5F4C4-F1
#
_entry.id   AF-A0A8H5F4C4-F1
#
_cell.length_a   1.000
_cell.length_b   1.000
_cell.length_c   1.000
_cell.angle_alpha   90.00
_cell.angle_beta   90.00
_cell.angle_gamma   90.00
#
_symmetry.space_group_name_H-M   'P 1'
#
loop_
_entity.id
_entity.type
_entity.pdbx_description
1 polymer ?
#
loop_
_entity_poly.entity_id
_entity_poly.type
_entity_poly.pdbx_seq_one_letter_code
_entity_poly.pdbx_strand_id
1 'polypeptide(L)'
;MSLLEPNDFDEVLGGPELLNTITALQDICSSATDEGSQAGREMLKQLVEQLRARLNDPSAPFDLSDSLERSKIQLKGTLALRAPTEIGEAVAASRNLGSGILWSDDFMNRHLMMLFDRSEHNATFIRNVIEAFLFRAITMMLPSHDLLLVPEDRGGPSGSLEVPRMGGVDYTLIVKSPSAAKIHVDVPNWLPIDLDKSQGERIDSAFFVAVADGPLESLGDSQLPAVVLEMSARAKSLGKSHVRGALTSGTRWVFIALELNPDNGGAKYWVSEEVEFLRSLIGARDFAWSKEGKPALIAAILSTWIQQSFEELKEDEWFFTRTLPVPDEMGGSGE
;
A
#
# COMPACT_ATOMS: atom_id res chain seq x y z
N MET A 1 -31.25 20.78 31.68
CA MET A 1 -30.91 19.46 32.26
C MET A 1 -32.04 18.51 31.92
N SER A 2 -31.92 17.86 30.75
CA SER A 2 -32.72 16.68 30.40
C SER A 2 -31.72 15.55 30.26
N LEU A 3 -31.97 14.47 30.99
CA LEU A 3 -31.24 13.20 30.91
C LEU A 3 -31.50 12.59 29.53
N LEU A 4 -30.44 12.35 28.77
CA LEU A 4 -30.48 11.50 27.59
C LEU A 4 -30.56 10.05 28.07
N GLU A 5 -31.57 9.33 27.59
CA GLU A 5 -31.69 7.88 27.80
C GLU A 5 -30.57 7.15 27.02
N PRO A 6 -29.93 6.11 27.59
CA PRO A 6 -29.00 5.27 26.89
C PRO A 6 -29.76 4.04 26.36
N ASN A 7 -30.19 4.08 25.10
CA ASN A 7 -30.63 2.91 24.34
C ASN A 7 -30.78 3.32 22.87
N ASP A 8 -29.75 3.08 22.05
CA ASP A 8 -29.84 2.96 20.58
C ASP A 8 -28.49 2.55 19.94
N PHE A 9 -27.63 1.81 20.66
CA PHE A 9 -26.31 1.39 20.15
C PHE A 9 -26.24 -0.07 19.64
N ASP A 10 -27.34 -0.83 19.67
CA ASP A 10 -27.34 -2.26 19.30
C ASP A 10 -27.79 -2.57 17.87
N GLU A 11 -28.13 -1.57 17.04
CA GLU A 11 -28.65 -1.80 15.68
C GLU A 11 -27.68 -1.43 14.54
N VAL A 12 -26.38 -1.23 14.83
CA VAL A 12 -25.40 -0.71 13.84
C VAL A 12 -24.39 -1.74 13.33
N LEU A 13 -24.40 -2.98 13.82
CA LEU A 13 -23.45 -4.00 13.35
C LEU A 13 -24.17 -5.07 12.52
N GLY A 14 -23.88 -5.07 11.22
CA GLY A 14 -24.51 -5.89 10.18
C GLY A 14 -24.31 -7.40 10.28
N GLY A 15 -24.81 -7.99 11.35
CA GLY A 15 -24.84 -9.43 11.59
C GLY A 15 -25.47 -10.24 10.44
N PRO A 16 -26.60 -9.82 9.83
CA PRO A 16 -27.27 -10.63 8.81
C PRO A 16 -26.46 -10.76 7.50
N GLU A 17 -25.84 -9.68 7.03
CA GLU A 17 -25.11 -9.66 5.74
C GLU A 17 -23.76 -10.37 5.83
N LEU A 18 -23.04 -10.20 6.94
CA LEU A 18 -21.80 -10.93 7.20
C LEU A 18 -22.08 -12.44 7.36
N LEU A 19 -23.17 -12.80 8.04
CA LEU A 19 -23.58 -14.20 8.19
C LEU A 19 -23.97 -14.83 6.84
N ASN A 20 -24.64 -14.07 5.97
CA ASN A 20 -24.94 -14.51 4.60
C ASN A 20 -23.66 -14.74 3.78
N THR A 21 -22.66 -13.86 3.91
CA THR A 21 -21.36 -14.00 3.23
C THR A 21 -20.60 -15.22 3.74
N ILE A 22 -20.57 -15.42 5.06
CA ILE A 22 -19.99 -16.60 5.70
C ILE A 22 -20.68 -17.88 5.17
N THR A 23 -22.01 -17.89 5.11
CA THR A 23 -22.80 -19.03 4.63
C THR A 23 -22.49 -19.34 3.17
N ALA A 24 -22.46 -18.32 2.30
CA ALA A 24 -22.12 -18.48 0.89
C ALA A 24 -20.70 -19.04 0.68
N LEU A 25 -19.71 -18.56 1.44
CA LEU A 25 -18.35 -19.11 1.39
C LEU A 25 -18.31 -20.57 1.86
N GLN A 26 -19.10 -20.95 2.87
CA GLN A 26 -19.19 -22.33 3.34
C GLN A 26 -19.83 -23.27 2.33
N ASP A 27 -20.84 -22.81 1.61
CA ASP A 27 -21.49 -23.58 0.55
C ASP A 27 -20.53 -23.81 -0.63
N ILE A 28 -19.72 -22.80 -0.99
CA ILE A 28 -18.64 -22.94 -1.98
C ILE A 28 -17.59 -23.97 -1.51
N CYS A 29 -17.20 -23.89 -0.24
CA CYS A 29 -16.25 -24.83 0.39
C CYS A 29 -16.75 -26.28 0.34
N SER A 30 -18.07 -26.47 0.51
CA SER A 30 -18.70 -27.79 0.59
C SER A 30 -19.00 -28.39 -0.79
N SER A 31 -19.14 -27.56 -1.82
CA SER A 31 -19.52 -27.99 -3.18
C SER A 31 -18.35 -28.30 -4.12
N ALA A 32 -17.14 -27.80 -3.83
CA ALA A 32 -15.95 -28.18 -4.60
C ALA A 32 -15.59 -29.65 -4.31
N THR A 33 -15.72 -30.56 -5.28
CA THR A 33 -15.40 -31.99 -5.11
C THR A 33 -14.02 -32.37 -5.65
N ASP A 34 -13.33 -31.47 -6.35
CA ASP A 34 -12.10 -31.80 -7.08
C ASP A 34 -10.88 -31.85 -6.15
N GLU A 35 -10.09 -32.93 -6.23
CA GLU A 35 -8.92 -33.20 -5.38
C GLU A 35 -7.79 -32.16 -5.57
N GLY A 36 -7.78 -31.46 -6.72
CA GLY A 36 -6.79 -30.43 -7.04
C GLY A 36 -6.89 -29.11 -6.24
N SER A 37 -7.90 -28.93 -5.38
CA SER A 37 -8.18 -27.67 -4.67
C SER A 37 -8.09 -27.78 -3.14
N GLN A 38 -7.37 -28.76 -2.59
CA GLN A 38 -7.27 -28.93 -1.13
C GLN A 38 -6.68 -27.70 -0.43
N ALA A 39 -5.65 -27.07 -1.01
CA ALA A 39 -5.06 -25.83 -0.48
C ALA A 39 -6.04 -24.64 -0.53
N GLY A 40 -6.84 -24.55 -1.61
CA GLY A 40 -7.87 -23.50 -1.74
C GLY A 40 -8.98 -23.65 -0.71
N ARG A 41 -9.43 -24.88 -0.43
CA ARG A 41 -10.44 -25.14 0.62
C ARG A 41 -9.94 -24.81 2.01
N GLU A 42 -8.69 -25.12 2.31
CA GLU A 42 -8.11 -24.82 3.62
C GLU A 42 -8.02 -23.30 3.84
N MET A 43 -7.59 -22.56 2.83
CA MET A 43 -7.57 -21.09 2.86
C MET A 43 -8.98 -20.51 3.03
N LEU A 44 -9.98 -21.05 2.34
CA LEU A 44 -11.36 -20.56 2.39
C LEU A 44 -12.04 -20.90 3.74
N LYS A 45 -11.75 -22.07 4.33
CA LYS A 45 -12.17 -22.40 5.70
C LYS A 45 -11.56 -21.45 6.72
N GLN A 46 -10.27 -21.17 6.61
CA GLN A 46 -9.61 -20.22 7.51
C GLN A 46 -10.22 -18.81 7.42
N LEU A 47 -10.54 -18.34 6.21
CA LEU A 47 -11.23 -17.07 6.01
C LEU A 47 -12.62 -17.07 6.67
N VAL A 48 -13.39 -18.16 6.52
CA VAL A 48 -14.70 -18.34 7.15
C VAL A 48 -14.60 -18.31 8.68
N GLU A 49 -13.65 -19.05 9.26
CA GLU A 49 -13.43 -19.06 10.71
C GLU A 49 -12.99 -17.68 11.24
N GLN A 50 -12.17 -16.95 10.49
CA GLN A 50 -11.76 -15.58 10.82
C GLN A 50 -12.92 -14.58 10.78
N LEU A 51 -13.79 -14.67 9.77
CA LEU A 51 -15.00 -13.84 9.68
C LEU A 51 -15.98 -14.17 10.82
N ARG A 52 -16.10 -15.44 11.22
CA ARG A 52 -16.89 -15.87 12.38
C ARG A 52 -16.33 -15.37 13.70
N ALA A 53 -15.01 -15.42 13.89
CA ALA A 53 -14.38 -14.88 15.09
C ALA A 53 -14.69 -13.38 15.25
N ARG A 54 -14.65 -12.61 14.15
CA ARG A 54 -15.07 -11.20 14.11
C ARG A 54 -16.55 -10.97 14.41
N LEU A 55 -17.43 -11.84 13.91
CA LEU A 55 -18.86 -11.76 14.19
C LEU A 55 -19.13 -11.94 15.70
N ASN A 56 -18.35 -12.79 16.37
CA ASN A 56 -18.53 -13.11 17.78
C ASN A 56 -17.83 -12.10 18.72
N ASP A 57 -16.72 -11.50 18.30
CA ASP A 57 -16.05 -10.42 19.03
C ASP A 57 -15.52 -9.36 18.05
N PRO A 58 -16.31 -8.31 17.78
CA PRO A 58 -15.92 -7.20 16.90
C PRO A 58 -14.69 -6.43 17.40
N SER A 59 -14.32 -6.58 18.67
CA SER A 59 -13.26 -5.84 19.35
C SER A 59 -11.93 -6.60 19.39
N ALA A 60 -11.94 -7.90 19.05
CA ALA A 60 -10.73 -8.71 19.04
C ALA A 60 -9.77 -8.19 17.96
N PRO A 61 -8.56 -7.71 18.33
CA PRO A 61 -7.56 -7.30 17.36
C PRO A 61 -7.19 -8.50 16.49
N PHE A 62 -7.24 -8.31 15.18
CA PHE A 62 -6.78 -9.34 14.26
C PHE A 62 -5.26 -9.38 14.35
N ASP A 63 -4.71 -10.46 14.92
CA ASP A 63 -3.27 -10.66 14.84
C ASP A 63 -2.90 -11.07 13.42
N LEU A 64 -2.66 -10.07 12.58
CA LEU A 64 -2.21 -10.27 11.21
C LEU A 64 -0.76 -10.76 11.16
N SER A 65 -0.01 -10.67 12.26
CA SER A 65 1.34 -11.24 12.37
C SER A 65 1.29 -12.76 12.19
N ASP A 66 0.33 -13.42 12.84
CA ASP A 66 0.05 -14.86 12.63
C ASP A 66 -0.26 -15.18 11.15
N SER A 67 -0.85 -14.23 10.43
CA SER A 67 -1.24 -14.42 9.02
C SER A 67 -0.01 -14.35 8.10
N LEU A 68 0.97 -13.49 8.40
CA LEU A 68 2.26 -13.48 7.72
C LEU A 68 3.02 -14.79 7.97
N GLU A 69 3.08 -15.26 9.23
CA GLU A 69 3.74 -16.51 9.58
C GLU A 69 3.13 -17.72 8.87
N ARG A 70 1.80 -17.84 8.89
CA ARG A 70 1.06 -18.89 8.16
C ARG A 70 1.32 -18.85 6.66
N SER A 71 1.46 -17.65 6.10
CA SER A 71 1.79 -17.44 4.69
C SER A 71 3.29 -17.59 4.39
N LYS A 72 4.11 -17.93 5.39
CA LYS A 72 5.57 -18.00 5.32
C LYS A 72 6.19 -16.72 4.75
N ILE A 73 5.62 -15.57 5.11
CA ILE A 73 6.12 -14.24 4.75
C ILE A 73 6.92 -13.70 5.92
N GLN A 74 8.20 -13.41 5.69
CA GLN A 74 9.13 -13.04 6.74
C GLN A 74 9.71 -11.65 6.51
N LEU A 75 9.78 -10.84 7.57
CA LEU A 75 10.52 -9.59 7.55
C LEU A 75 12.01 -9.93 7.46
N LYS A 76 12.65 -9.54 6.35
CA LYS A 76 14.06 -9.86 6.10
C LYS A 76 15.00 -8.77 6.60
N GLY A 77 14.54 -7.53 6.62
CA GLY A 77 15.39 -6.38 6.93
C GLY A 77 14.65 -5.06 6.86
N THR A 78 15.41 -3.98 7.08
CA THR A 78 14.93 -2.62 6.87
C THR A 78 15.58 -1.99 5.65
N LEU A 79 14.90 -1.00 5.07
CA LEU A 79 15.40 -0.14 4.00
C LEU A 79 15.86 1.16 4.64
N ALA A 80 17.17 1.35 4.75
CA ALA A 80 17.72 2.57 5.29
C ALA A 80 17.85 3.59 4.16
N LEU A 81 17.23 4.76 4.35
CA LEU A 81 17.39 5.87 3.41
C LEU A 81 18.86 6.31 3.44
N ARG A 82 19.43 6.53 2.24
CA ARG A 82 20.78 7.06 2.10
C ARG A 82 20.91 8.46 2.74
N ALA A 83 22.11 8.79 3.16
CA ALA A 83 22.38 10.06 3.82
C ALA A 83 22.04 11.24 2.87
N PRO A 84 21.55 12.39 3.38
CA PRO A 84 21.21 13.54 2.55
C PRO A 84 22.34 14.02 1.63
N THR A 85 23.60 13.81 2.02
CA THR A 85 24.79 14.13 1.22
C THR A 85 24.95 13.24 -0.01
N GLU A 86 24.40 12.03 0.01
CA GLU A 86 24.45 11.07 -1.09
C GLU A 86 23.31 11.30 -2.09
N ILE A 87 22.11 11.59 -1.59
CA ILE A 87 20.90 11.75 -2.41
C ILE A 87 20.61 13.20 -2.81
N GLY A 88 21.37 14.17 -2.29
CA GLY A 88 21.09 15.59 -2.48
C GLY A 88 21.11 16.03 -3.95
N GLU A 89 22.06 15.53 -4.73
CA GLU A 89 22.14 15.81 -6.17
C GLU A 89 20.98 15.17 -6.94
N ALA A 90 20.62 13.93 -6.61
CA ALA A 90 19.50 13.21 -7.20
C ALA A 90 18.17 13.94 -6.95
N VAL A 91 17.93 14.37 -5.71
CA VAL A 91 16.74 15.16 -5.34
C VAL A 91 16.75 16.53 -6.04
N ALA A 92 17.92 17.18 -6.17
CA ALA A 92 18.00 18.45 -6.89
C ALA A 92 17.72 18.28 -8.39
N ALA A 93 18.24 17.22 -9.01
CA ALA A 93 17.97 16.89 -10.40
C ALA A 93 16.47 16.57 -10.62
N SER A 94 15.86 15.84 -9.69
CA SER A 94 14.46 15.44 -9.75
C SER A 94 13.49 16.63 -9.81
N ARG A 95 13.83 17.77 -9.19
CA ARG A 95 13.02 19.01 -9.26
C ARG A 95 12.91 19.56 -10.68
N ASN A 96 13.94 19.38 -11.50
CA ASN A 96 13.97 19.89 -12.86
C ASN A 96 13.18 19.01 -13.84
N LEU A 97 12.99 17.73 -13.50
CA LEU A 97 12.19 16.80 -14.29
C LEU A 97 10.74 17.27 -14.35
N GLY A 98 10.16 17.35 -15.55
CA GLY A 98 8.78 17.81 -15.71
C GLY A 98 8.53 19.29 -15.32
N SER A 99 9.58 20.13 -15.25
CA SER A 99 9.43 21.57 -14.90
C SER A 99 8.53 22.36 -15.87
N GLY A 100 8.35 21.88 -17.11
CA GLY A 100 7.51 22.49 -18.14
C GLY A 100 6.07 21.94 -18.24
N ILE A 101 5.65 21.03 -17.36
CA ILE A 101 4.34 20.38 -17.42
C ILE A 101 3.52 20.59 -16.14
N LEU A 102 2.22 20.28 -16.21
CA LEU A 102 1.34 20.25 -15.04
C LEU A 102 1.93 19.27 -14.01
N TRP A 103 1.94 19.63 -12.72
CA TRP A 103 2.68 18.91 -11.65
C TRP A 103 4.21 19.03 -11.72
N SER A 104 4.74 20.19 -12.11
CA SER A 104 6.12 20.56 -11.76
C SER A 104 6.32 20.58 -10.23
N ASP A 105 7.58 20.56 -9.76
CA ASP A 105 7.90 20.66 -8.33
C ASP A 105 7.25 21.90 -7.69
N ASP A 106 7.36 23.07 -8.35
CA ASP A 106 6.73 24.32 -7.89
C ASP A 106 5.20 24.25 -7.85
N PHE A 107 4.58 23.56 -8.81
CA PHE A 107 3.12 23.39 -8.83
C PHE A 107 2.69 22.47 -7.69
N MET A 108 3.35 21.33 -7.52
CA MET A 108 3.06 20.38 -6.43
C MET A 108 3.20 21.06 -5.08
N ASN A 109 4.30 21.79 -4.82
CA ASN A 109 4.51 22.49 -3.55
C ASN A 109 3.40 23.52 -3.27
N ARG A 110 2.98 24.30 -4.28
CA ARG A 110 1.85 25.24 -4.14
C ARG A 110 0.52 24.54 -3.90
N HIS A 111 0.29 23.41 -4.58
CA HIS A 111 -0.92 22.62 -4.40
C HIS A 111 -1.00 22.04 -2.99
N LEU A 112 0.10 21.43 -2.51
CA LEU A 112 0.19 20.93 -1.15
C LEU A 112 -0.08 22.06 -0.14
N MET A 113 0.54 23.23 -0.29
CA MET A 113 0.27 24.38 0.60
C MET A 113 -1.20 24.78 0.63
N MET A 114 -1.85 24.84 -0.54
CA MET A 114 -3.28 25.12 -0.61
C MET A 114 -4.12 24.07 0.13
N LEU A 115 -3.76 22.78 0.03
CA LEU A 115 -4.45 21.71 0.75
C LEU A 115 -4.27 21.86 2.26
N PHE A 116 -3.04 22.08 2.73
CA PHE A 116 -2.76 22.23 4.17
C PHE A 116 -3.38 23.50 4.78
N ASP A 117 -3.52 24.58 4.00
CA ASP A 117 -4.11 25.83 4.49
C ASP A 117 -5.64 25.78 4.63
N ARG A 118 -6.32 24.89 3.89
CA ARG A 118 -7.78 24.98 3.68
C ARG A 118 -8.57 23.76 4.10
N SER A 119 -7.92 22.62 4.30
CA SER A 119 -8.63 21.36 4.48
C SER A 119 -8.69 20.94 5.94
N GLU A 120 -9.87 20.52 6.37
CA GLU A 120 -9.98 19.61 7.50
C GLU A 120 -9.22 18.33 7.15
N HIS A 121 -8.43 17.82 8.09
CA HIS A 121 -7.61 16.61 7.92
C HIS A 121 -8.52 15.37 7.87
N ASN A 122 -9.22 15.18 6.76
CA ASN A 122 -10.15 14.08 6.48
C ASN A 122 -9.62 13.15 5.37
N ALA A 123 -10.35 12.08 5.06
CA ALA A 123 -9.94 11.11 4.04
C ALA A 123 -9.76 11.73 2.64
N THR A 124 -10.60 12.69 2.26
CA THR A 124 -10.50 13.42 0.98
C THR A 124 -9.21 14.22 0.92
N PHE A 125 -8.85 14.90 2.00
CA PHE A 125 -7.58 15.62 2.11
C PHE A 125 -6.38 14.68 1.94
N ILE A 126 -6.37 13.54 2.64
CA ILE A 126 -5.30 12.53 2.53
C ILE A 126 -5.16 12.04 1.09
N ARG A 127 -6.28 11.67 0.44
CA ARG A 127 -6.30 11.27 -0.97
C ARG A 127 -5.70 12.33 -1.88
N ASN A 128 -6.09 13.59 -1.74
CA ASN A 128 -5.56 14.68 -2.57
C ASN A 128 -4.04 14.88 -2.37
N VAL A 129 -3.54 14.73 -1.13
CA VAL A 129 -2.11 14.80 -0.85
C VAL A 129 -1.36 13.66 -1.54
N ILE A 130 -1.87 12.43 -1.42
CA ILE A 130 -1.27 11.25 -2.07
C ILE A 130 -1.27 11.41 -3.58
N GLU A 131 -2.41 11.79 -4.16
CA GLU A 131 -2.55 12.02 -5.60
C GLU A 131 -1.56 13.08 -6.10
N ALA A 132 -1.31 14.16 -5.35
CA ALA A 132 -0.30 15.15 -5.72
C ALA A 132 1.11 14.54 -5.87
N PHE A 133 1.50 13.62 -4.97
CA PHE A 133 2.76 12.89 -5.09
C PHE A 133 2.78 11.91 -6.26
N LEU A 134 1.69 11.17 -6.46
CA LEU A 134 1.58 10.20 -7.55
C LEU A 134 1.62 10.91 -8.92
N PHE A 135 0.86 11.99 -9.08
CA PHE A 135 0.90 12.82 -10.29
C PHE A 135 2.27 13.44 -10.52
N ARG A 136 2.93 13.93 -9.46
CA ARG A 136 4.31 14.41 -9.59
C ARG A 136 5.24 13.29 -10.07
N ALA A 137 5.19 12.11 -9.46
CA ALA A 137 6.02 10.97 -9.84
C ALA A 137 5.81 10.59 -11.31
N ILE A 138 4.55 10.57 -11.79
CA ILE A 138 4.20 10.33 -13.20
C ILE A 138 4.93 11.29 -14.13
N THR A 139 4.93 12.59 -13.81
CA THR A 139 5.56 13.62 -14.67
C THR A 139 7.09 13.54 -14.73
N MET A 140 7.69 12.79 -13.80
CA MET A 140 9.14 12.57 -13.74
C MET A 140 9.58 11.31 -14.50
N MET A 141 8.63 10.46 -14.90
CA MET A 141 8.90 9.22 -15.63
C MET A 141 9.17 9.49 -17.12
N LEU A 142 9.83 8.53 -17.77
CA LEU A 142 10.22 8.63 -19.17
C LEU A 142 8.98 8.65 -20.10
N PRO A 143 8.98 9.48 -21.17
CA PRO A 143 7.85 9.63 -22.10
C PRO A 143 7.54 8.37 -22.93
N SER A 144 8.30 7.29 -22.77
CA SER A 144 8.08 6.02 -23.47
C SER A 144 7.06 5.12 -22.80
N HIS A 145 6.52 5.50 -21.65
CA HIS A 145 5.54 4.71 -20.91
C HIS A 145 4.35 5.57 -20.51
N ASP A 146 3.17 4.98 -20.56
CA ASP A 146 1.97 5.54 -19.96
C ASP A 146 1.77 4.90 -18.58
N LEU A 147 1.46 5.74 -17.59
CA LEU A 147 1.09 5.27 -16.26
C LEU A 147 -0.41 5.30 -16.09
N LEU A 148 -0.98 4.16 -15.72
CA LEU A 148 -2.36 4.06 -15.30
C LEU A 148 -2.42 4.11 -13.77
N LEU A 149 -3.11 5.11 -13.23
CA LEU A 149 -3.49 5.17 -11.83
C LEU A 149 -4.85 4.49 -11.67
N VAL A 150 -4.87 3.30 -11.09
CA VAL A 150 -6.10 2.57 -10.77
C VAL A 150 -6.42 2.80 -9.30
N PRO A 151 -7.36 3.73 -8.97
CA PRO A 151 -7.92 3.74 -7.64
C PRO A 151 -8.69 2.43 -7.45
N GLU A 152 -8.30 1.63 -6.48
CA GLU A 152 -9.06 0.46 -6.09
C GLU A 152 -10.32 0.99 -5.41
N ASP A 153 -11.45 0.94 -6.10
CA ASP A 153 -12.69 1.54 -5.63
C ASP A 153 -13.11 0.87 -4.32
N ARG A 154 -12.96 1.62 -3.22
CA ARG A 154 -13.35 1.18 -1.89
C ARG A 154 -14.88 1.23 -1.70
N GLY A 155 -15.67 1.70 -2.67
CA GLY A 155 -17.12 1.87 -2.50
C GLY A 155 -17.95 1.58 -3.76
N GLY A 156 -18.54 0.38 -3.81
CA GLY A 156 -19.87 0.25 -4.39
C GLY A 156 -20.85 1.22 -3.71
N PRO A 157 -21.97 1.58 -4.37
CA PRO A 157 -22.83 2.70 -3.99
C PRO A 157 -23.22 2.65 -2.51
N SER A 158 -22.99 3.78 -1.83
CA SER A 158 -23.32 4.10 -0.45
C SER A 158 -24.61 3.42 0.02
N GLY A 159 -24.48 2.47 0.95
CA GLY A 159 -25.63 1.86 1.61
C GLY A 159 -25.34 0.54 2.32
N SER A 160 -24.32 -0.21 1.90
CA SER A 160 -23.95 -1.47 2.55
C SER A 160 -22.72 -1.28 3.44
N LEU A 161 -22.97 -1.46 4.74
CA LEU A 161 -22.07 -1.72 5.86
C LEU A 161 -20.56 -1.50 5.63
N GLU A 162 -20.03 -0.54 6.38
CA GLU A 162 -18.60 -0.34 6.64
C GLU A 162 -18.06 -1.53 7.44
N VAL A 163 -17.86 -2.68 6.79
CA VAL A 163 -16.95 -3.69 7.35
C VAL A 163 -15.59 -3.01 7.47
N PRO A 164 -14.95 -2.95 8.65
CA PRO A 164 -13.62 -2.40 8.79
C PRO A 164 -12.66 -3.20 7.91
N ARG A 165 -12.35 -2.65 6.73
CA ARG A 165 -11.53 -3.32 5.71
C ARG A 165 -10.08 -3.16 6.13
N MET A 166 -9.49 -4.23 6.64
CA MET A 166 -8.12 -4.22 7.13
C MET A 166 -7.12 -4.21 5.96
N GLY A 167 -6.44 -3.08 5.77
CA GLY A 167 -5.12 -2.97 5.10
C GLY A 167 -5.04 -3.40 3.64
N GLY A 168 -6.00 -2.97 2.82
CA GLY A 168 -5.94 -3.16 1.36
C GLY A 168 -5.07 -2.13 0.64
N VAL A 169 -4.69 -2.44 -0.60
CA VAL A 169 -4.11 -1.49 -1.55
C VAL A 169 -5.20 -0.54 -2.05
N ASP A 170 -4.93 0.76 -2.03
CA ASP A 170 -5.83 1.83 -2.47
C ASP A 170 -5.56 2.31 -3.89
N TYR A 171 -4.28 2.30 -4.27
CA TYR A 171 -3.85 2.70 -5.60
C TYR A 171 -2.93 1.63 -6.15
N THR A 172 -3.25 1.15 -7.35
CA THR A 172 -2.33 0.38 -8.16
C THR A 172 -1.85 1.27 -9.30
N LEU A 173 -0.55 1.53 -9.35
CA LEU A 173 0.08 2.28 -10.44
C LEU A 173 0.71 1.30 -11.42
N ILE A 174 0.18 1.24 -12.64
CA ILE A 174 0.60 0.28 -13.66
C ILE A 174 1.34 1.02 -14.77
N VAL A 175 2.59 0.63 -15.02
CA VAL A 175 3.40 1.11 -16.14
C VAL A 175 3.16 0.20 -17.34
N LYS A 176 2.71 0.79 -18.44
CA LYS A 176 2.53 0.09 -19.72
C LYS A 176 3.14 0.87 -20.88
N SER A 177 3.38 0.19 -22.00
CA SER A 177 3.60 0.87 -23.28
C SER A 177 2.39 1.73 -23.68
N PRO A 178 2.58 2.84 -24.41
CA PRO A 178 1.47 3.72 -24.78
C PRO A 178 0.35 3.06 -25.60
N SER A 179 0.70 2.06 -26.42
CA SER A 179 -0.30 1.27 -27.17
C SER A 179 -1.21 0.46 -26.24
N ALA A 180 -0.63 -0.15 -25.20
CA ALA A 180 -1.33 -0.97 -24.24
C ALA A 180 -2.18 -0.13 -23.28
N ALA A 181 -1.69 1.04 -22.88
CA ALA A 181 -2.46 1.98 -22.05
C ALA A 181 -3.72 2.48 -22.76
N LYS A 182 -3.64 2.76 -24.07
CA LYS A 182 -4.80 3.18 -24.85
C LYS A 182 -5.91 2.13 -24.87
N ILE A 183 -5.57 0.85 -25.03
CA ILE A 183 -6.55 -0.25 -24.97
C ILE A 183 -7.21 -0.30 -23.59
N HIS A 184 -6.44 -0.05 -22.52
CA HIS A 184 -6.97 -0.08 -21.17
C HIS A 184 -7.97 1.06 -20.88
N VAL A 185 -7.74 2.26 -21.43
CA VAL A 185 -8.70 3.38 -21.28
C VAL A 185 -10.04 3.07 -21.96
N ASP A 186 -10.02 2.33 -23.06
CA ASP A 186 -11.21 2.00 -23.84
C ASP A 186 -12.01 0.82 -23.26
N VAL A 187 -11.45 0.06 -22.31
CA VAL A 187 -12.10 -1.10 -21.68
C VAL A 187 -12.37 -0.79 -20.19
N PRO A 188 -13.62 -0.91 -19.71
CA PRO A 188 -13.97 -0.61 -18.33
C PRO A 188 -13.08 -1.30 -17.27
N ASN A 189 -12.50 -0.48 -16.37
CA ASN A 189 -11.52 -0.77 -15.31
C ASN A 189 -11.86 -1.86 -14.27
N TRP A 190 -12.96 -2.60 -14.41
CA TRP A 190 -13.33 -3.65 -13.44
C TRP A 190 -12.78 -5.03 -13.78
N LEU A 191 -12.10 -5.17 -14.92
CA LEU A 191 -11.51 -6.43 -15.30
C LEU A 191 -10.22 -6.65 -14.50
N PRO A 192 -10.14 -7.77 -13.73
CA PRO A 192 -8.98 -8.05 -12.91
C PRO A 192 -7.71 -8.04 -13.77
N ILE A 193 -6.64 -7.49 -13.21
CA ILE A 193 -5.33 -7.34 -13.85
C ILE A 193 -4.82 -8.68 -14.44
N ASP A 194 -5.35 -9.81 -13.95
CA ASP A 194 -5.16 -11.15 -14.51
C ASP A 194 -5.49 -11.31 -16.01
N LEU A 195 -6.30 -10.43 -16.61
CA LEU A 195 -6.64 -10.52 -18.04
C LEU A 195 -5.50 -10.15 -19.00
N ASP A 196 -4.43 -9.51 -18.53
CA ASP A 196 -3.27 -9.23 -19.39
C ASP A 196 -2.61 -10.52 -19.92
N LYS A 197 -2.77 -11.64 -19.20
CA LYS A 197 -2.31 -12.96 -19.67
C LYS A 197 -3.01 -13.41 -20.96
N SER A 198 -4.22 -12.93 -21.23
CA SER A 198 -5.02 -13.36 -22.40
C SER A 198 -4.72 -12.57 -23.67
N GLN A 199 -4.24 -11.33 -23.55
CA GLN A 199 -3.94 -10.48 -24.71
C GLN A 199 -2.45 -10.42 -25.07
N GLY A 200 -1.58 -11.07 -24.28
CA GLY A 200 -0.14 -11.08 -24.53
C GLY A 200 0.55 -9.75 -24.23
N GLU A 201 -0.18 -8.77 -23.68
CA GLU A 201 0.39 -7.52 -23.22
C GLU A 201 1.06 -7.73 -21.86
N ARG A 202 2.33 -7.35 -21.79
CA ARG A 202 3.15 -7.50 -20.59
C ARG A 202 3.08 -6.21 -19.80
N ILE A 203 2.66 -6.30 -18.54
CA ILE A 203 2.87 -5.22 -17.57
C ILE A 203 4.37 -5.10 -17.31
N ASP A 204 4.89 -3.91 -17.57
CA ASP A 204 6.30 -3.57 -17.38
C ASP A 204 6.61 -3.43 -15.90
N SER A 205 5.74 -2.73 -15.16
CA SER A 205 5.84 -2.55 -13.71
C SER A 205 4.48 -2.26 -13.06
N ALA A 206 4.31 -2.62 -11.79
CA ALA A 206 3.15 -2.24 -10.97
C ALA A 206 3.57 -1.89 -9.54
N PHE A 207 3.14 -0.73 -9.04
CA PHE A 207 3.44 -0.23 -7.70
C PHE A 207 2.15 -0.09 -6.87
N PHE A 208 2.19 -0.58 -5.64
CA PHE A 208 1.00 -0.68 -4.79
C PHE A 208 1.06 0.34 -3.65
N VAL A 209 0.04 1.17 -3.49
CA VAL A 209 -0.05 2.15 -2.40
C VAL A 209 -1.25 1.83 -1.53
N ALA A 210 -0.99 1.62 -0.24
CA ALA A 210 -2.01 1.51 0.79
C ALA A 210 -2.10 2.83 1.58
N VAL A 211 -3.32 3.26 1.85
CA VAL A 211 -3.61 4.41 2.71
C VAL A 211 -3.86 3.90 4.12
N ALA A 212 -3.14 4.50 5.05
CA ALA A 212 -3.27 4.19 6.46
C ALA A 212 -4.54 4.81 7.05
N ASP A 213 -5.29 4.00 7.79
CA ASP A 213 -6.42 4.46 8.59
C ASP A 213 -5.92 4.85 9.99
N GLY A 214 -5.97 6.15 10.31
CA GLY A 214 -5.67 6.68 11.65
C GLY A 214 -4.29 7.32 11.85
N PRO A 215 -3.94 7.70 13.11
CA PRO A 215 -2.68 8.35 13.44
C PRO A 215 -1.48 7.45 13.18
N LEU A 216 -0.39 8.02 12.66
CA LEU A 216 0.73 7.20 12.18
C LEU A 216 1.57 6.50 13.23
N GLU A 217 1.43 6.89 14.48
CA GLU A 217 2.14 6.27 15.61
C GLU A 217 1.83 4.76 15.73
N SER A 218 0.79 4.27 15.04
CA SER A 218 0.39 2.85 14.96
C SER A 218 0.44 2.23 13.54
N LEU A 219 1.02 2.92 12.53
CA LEU A 219 1.03 2.42 11.13
C LEU A 219 1.71 1.06 10.97
N GLY A 220 2.88 0.94 11.60
CA GLY A 220 3.79 -0.17 11.38
C GLY A 220 3.27 -1.50 11.90
N ASP A 221 2.58 -1.49 13.04
CA ASP A 221 2.29 -2.74 13.75
C ASP A 221 0.96 -3.35 13.34
N SER A 222 -0.03 -2.53 12.98
CA SER A 222 -1.40 -3.02 12.73
C SER A 222 -1.74 -3.19 11.25
N GLN A 223 -1.22 -2.34 10.37
CA GLN A 223 -1.64 -2.28 8.96
C GLN A 223 -0.62 -2.91 8.01
N LEU A 224 0.67 -2.78 8.32
CA LEU A 224 1.74 -3.31 7.49
C LEU A 224 1.56 -4.81 7.15
N PRO A 225 1.19 -5.70 8.10
CA PRO A 225 0.98 -7.10 7.76
C PRO A 225 -0.10 -7.34 6.69
N ALA A 226 -1.23 -6.63 6.76
CA ALA A 226 -2.29 -6.73 5.77
C ALA A 226 -1.83 -6.22 4.39
N VAL A 227 -1.11 -5.11 4.35
CA VAL A 227 -0.57 -4.55 3.10
C VAL A 227 0.43 -5.51 2.46
N VAL A 228 1.31 -6.12 3.25
CA VAL A 228 2.29 -7.11 2.79
C VAL A 228 1.60 -8.38 2.25
N LEU A 229 0.54 -8.84 2.92
CA LEU A 229 -0.27 -9.98 2.45
C LEU A 229 -0.94 -9.67 1.10
N GLU A 230 -1.55 -8.50 0.97
CA GLU A 230 -2.20 -8.07 -0.28
C GLU A 230 -1.17 -7.92 -1.41
N MET A 231 -0.04 -7.26 -1.15
CA MET A 231 1.07 -7.14 -2.11
C MET A 231 1.58 -8.52 -2.55
N SER A 232 1.71 -9.49 -1.63
CA SER A 232 2.10 -10.87 -1.95
C SER A 232 1.07 -11.56 -2.84
N ALA A 233 -0.22 -11.40 -2.55
CA ALA A 233 -1.30 -11.94 -3.37
C ALA A 233 -1.29 -11.35 -4.79
N ARG A 234 -1.11 -10.02 -4.91
CA ARG A 234 -1.00 -9.32 -6.20
C ARG A 234 0.26 -9.72 -6.96
N ALA A 235 1.40 -9.87 -6.29
CA ALA A 235 2.62 -10.36 -6.92
C ALA A 235 2.43 -11.76 -7.52
N LYS A 236 1.76 -12.66 -6.78
CA LYS A 236 1.44 -14.02 -7.23
C LYS A 236 0.48 -14.02 -8.42
N SER A 237 -0.59 -13.21 -8.39
CA SER A 237 -1.53 -13.13 -9.53
C SER A 237 -0.84 -12.61 -10.78
N LEU A 238 0.02 -11.59 -10.64
CA LEU A 238 0.81 -11.02 -11.72
C LEU A 238 1.95 -11.93 -12.22
N GLY A 239 2.27 -13.00 -11.48
CA GLY A 239 3.42 -13.86 -11.78
C GLY A 239 4.76 -13.13 -11.67
N LYS A 240 4.88 -12.20 -10.72
CA LYS A 240 6.07 -11.38 -10.51
C LYS A 240 6.76 -11.78 -9.22
N SER A 241 8.06 -12.09 -9.30
CA SER A 241 8.84 -12.48 -8.13
C SER A 241 9.18 -11.32 -7.22
N HIS A 242 9.20 -10.08 -7.73
CA HIS A 242 9.45 -8.88 -6.96
C HIS A 242 8.32 -7.89 -7.18
N VAL A 243 7.91 -7.21 -6.12
CA VAL A 243 7.01 -6.05 -6.18
C VAL A 243 7.43 -5.01 -5.14
N ARG A 244 7.16 -3.74 -5.42
CA ARG A 244 7.34 -2.61 -4.50
C ARG A 244 6.01 -1.91 -4.24
N GLY A 245 5.96 -1.24 -3.10
CA GLY A 245 4.79 -0.49 -2.68
C GLY A 245 5.10 0.51 -1.58
N ALA A 246 4.06 1.16 -1.08
CA ALA A 246 4.14 2.05 0.05
C ALA A 246 2.87 2.00 0.91
N LEU A 247 3.04 2.17 2.21
CA LEU A 247 1.97 2.49 3.16
C LEU A 247 2.10 3.97 3.54
N THR A 248 1.03 4.74 3.44
CA THR A 248 1.09 6.20 3.64
C THR A 248 -0.16 6.78 4.27
N SER A 249 0.01 7.85 5.04
CA SER A 249 -1.06 8.73 5.53
C SER A 249 -1.27 9.98 4.67
N GLY A 250 -0.62 10.03 3.50
CA GLY A 250 -0.41 11.24 2.73
C GLY A 250 0.82 12.03 3.16
N THR A 251 1.05 12.25 4.47
CA THR A 251 2.13 13.13 4.98
C THR A 251 3.44 12.42 5.30
N ARG A 252 3.35 11.10 5.44
CA ARG A 252 4.39 10.19 5.88
C ARG A 252 4.29 8.90 5.08
N TRP A 253 5.43 8.33 4.73
CA TRP A 253 5.52 7.23 3.78
C TRP A 253 6.44 6.15 4.32
N VAL A 254 5.98 4.91 4.30
CA VAL A 254 6.77 3.70 4.56
C VAL A 254 6.83 2.92 3.26
N PHE A 255 8.03 2.78 2.70
CA PHE A 255 8.26 2.05 1.46
C PHE A 255 8.46 0.56 1.76
N ILE A 256 7.91 -0.29 0.92
CA ILE A 256 7.88 -1.75 1.09
C ILE A 256 8.43 -2.39 -0.17
N ALA A 257 9.39 -3.30 -0.01
CA ALA A 257 9.87 -4.18 -1.07
C ALA A 257 9.56 -5.63 -0.70
N LEU A 258 9.02 -6.40 -1.64
CA LEU A 258 8.61 -7.79 -1.42
C LEU A 258 9.19 -8.70 -2.50
N GLU A 259 9.77 -9.81 -2.06
CA GLU A 259 10.33 -10.88 -2.90
C GLU A 259 9.59 -12.19 -2.60
N LEU A 260 8.92 -12.75 -3.60
CA LEU A 260 8.33 -14.09 -3.51
C LEU A 260 9.42 -15.15 -3.55
N ASN A 261 9.26 -16.19 -2.72
CA ASN A 261 10.14 -17.36 -2.82
C ASN A 261 9.94 -18.06 -4.18
N PRO A 262 10.99 -18.68 -4.77
CA PRO A 262 10.90 -19.35 -6.08
C PRO A 262 9.86 -20.47 -6.16
N ASP A 263 9.48 -21.05 -5.03
CA ASP A 263 8.46 -22.11 -4.91
C ASP A 263 7.04 -21.56 -4.73
N ASN A 264 6.87 -20.22 -4.72
CA ASN A 264 5.64 -19.50 -4.36
C ASN A 264 5.07 -19.84 -2.98
N GLY A 265 5.84 -20.54 -2.14
CA GLY A 265 5.43 -21.04 -0.83
C GLY A 265 5.49 -19.99 0.28
N GLY A 266 6.03 -18.81 0.00
CA GLY A 266 6.19 -17.71 0.96
C GLY A 266 6.79 -16.47 0.31
N ALA A 267 7.22 -15.53 1.14
CA ALA A 267 7.88 -14.32 0.67
C ALA A 267 8.85 -13.76 1.72
N LYS A 268 9.70 -12.83 1.30
CA LYS A 268 10.51 -11.97 2.15
C LYS A 268 10.11 -10.53 1.87
N TYR A 269 10.16 -9.69 2.88
CA TYR A 269 9.93 -8.27 2.66
C TYR A 269 10.88 -7.40 3.48
N TRP A 270 11.06 -6.17 3.00
CA TRP A 270 11.81 -5.11 3.65
C TRP A 270 10.94 -3.88 3.77
N VAL A 271 11.13 -3.12 4.84
CA VAL A 271 10.38 -1.90 5.10
C VAL A 271 11.31 -0.74 5.41
N SER A 272 11.00 0.44 4.90
CA SER A 272 11.78 1.64 5.20
C SER A 272 11.46 2.19 6.57
N GLU A 273 12.39 2.99 7.10
CA GLU A 273 12.03 3.99 8.10
C GLU A 273 11.00 4.97 7.49
N GLU A 274 10.26 5.66 8.35
CA GLU A 274 9.25 6.62 7.93
C GLU A 274 9.89 7.82 7.23
N VAL A 275 9.44 8.11 6.01
CA VAL A 275 9.83 9.31 5.27
C VAL A 275 8.72 10.36 5.42
N GLU A 276 8.96 11.32 6.31
CA GLU A 276 8.04 12.42 6.62
C GLU A 276 8.46 13.73 5.92
N PHE A 277 7.51 14.46 5.31
CA PHE A 277 7.78 15.78 4.70
C PHE A 277 7.26 17.01 5.47
N LEU A 278 6.42 16.81 6.47
CA LEU A 278 6.04 17.88 7.42
C LEU A 278 6.96 17.82 8.62
N ARG A 279 7.67 18.91 8.93
CA ARG A 279 8.51 18.95 10.13
C ARG A 279 7.98 20.01 11.07
N SER A 280 7.28 19.56 12.12
CA SER A 280 6.91 20.33 13.31
C SER A 280 5.93 21.49 13.06
N LEU A 281 4.76 21.43 13.71
CA LEU A 281 3.99 22.62 14.04
C LEU A 281 4.87 23.52 14.91
N ILE A 282 5.48 24.56 14.34
CA ILE A 282 6.08 25.63 15.13
C ILE A 282 4.93 26.58 15.49
N GLY A 283 4.16 26.19 16.52
CA GLY A 283 2.94 26.90 16.94
C GLY A 283 1.67 26.43 16.22
N ALA A 284 0.51 26.97 16.64
CA ALA A 284 -0.81 26.44 16.28
C ALA A 284 -1.23 26.66 14.80
N ARG A 285 -0.44 27.38 13.97
CA ARG A 285 -0.87 27.79 12.61
C ARG A 285 0.23 27.89 11.55
N ASP A 286 1.51 27.76 11.88
CA ASP A 286 2.58 27.94 10.89
C ASP A 286 3.14 26.58 10.46
N PHE A 287 2.69 26.11 9.29
CA PHE A 287 3.30 24.99 8.59
C PHE A 287 4.49 25.51 7.78
N ALA A 288 5.70 25.24 8.26
CA ALA A 288 6.90 25.44 7.47
C ALA A 288 7.34 24.10 6.88
N TRP A 289 7.45 24.03 5.55
CA TRP A 289 8.22 22.95 4.94
C TRP A 289 9.64 22.98 5.50
N SER A 290 10.22 21.81 5.78
CA SER A 290 11.66 21.81 5.99
C SER A 290 12.32 22.35 4.72
N LYS A 291 13.31 23.23 4.87
CA LYS A 291 14.09 23.76 3.74
C LYS A 291 14.80 22.65 2.93
N GLU A 292 14.75 21.41 3.40
CA GLU A 292 15.53 20.26 2.91
C GLU A 292 14.83 19.45 1.81
N GLY A 293 13.72 19.93 1.22
CA GLY A 293 13.24 19.34 -0.05
C GLY A 293 12.52 18.01 0.06
N LYS A 294 11.82 17.79 1.16
CA LYS A 294 11.20 16.50 1.47
C LYS A 294 10.05 16.08 0.53
N PRO A 295 9.21 16.99 -0.03
CA PRO A 295 8.24 16.58 -1.04
C PRO A 295 8.90 16.08 -2.33
N ALA A 296 9.95 16.77 -2.78
CA ALA A 296 10.73 16.38 -3.96
C ALA A 296 11.42 15.01 -3.75
N LEU A 297 11.87 14.71 -2.53
CA LEU A 297 12.42 13.40 -2.18
C LEU A 297 11.40 12.26 -2.35
N ILE A 298 10.21 12.38 -1.76
CA ILE A 298 9.17 11.34 -1.86
C ILE A 298 8.77 11.13 -3.32
N ALA A 299 8.56 12.21 -4.08
CA ALA A 299 8.26 12.13 -5.50
C ALA A 299 9.38 11.46 -6.31
N ALA A 300 10.65 11.73 -5.98
CA ALA A 300 11.80 11.10 -6.63
C ALA A 300 11.87 9.60 -6.36
N ILE A 301 11.71 9.19 -5.09
CA ILE A 301 11.63 7.78 -4.70
C ILE A 301 10.50 7.10 -5.47
N LEU A 302 9.28 7.66 -5.43
CA LEU A 302 8.12 7.12 -6.12
C LEU A 302 8.39 6.96 -7.63
N SER A 303 8.91 7.99 -8.29
CA SER A 303 9.16 7.94 -9.74
C SER A 303 10.11 6.80 -10.13
N THR A 304 11.10 6.50 -9.29
CA THR A 304 12.08 5.43 -9.53
C THR A 304 11.48 4.07 -9.21
N TRP A 305 10.85 3.95 -8.02
CA TRP A 305 10.29 2.70 -7.52
C TRP A 305 9.08 2.22 -8.32
N ILE A 306 8.28 3.14 -8.86
CA ILE A 306 7.19 2.80 -9.79
C ILE A 306 7.75 2.13 -11.05
N GLN A 307 8.85 2.63 -11.62
CA GLN A 307 9.44 2.06 -12.83
C GLN A 307 10.12 0.70 -12.58
N GLN A 308 10.71 0.53 -11.40
CA GLN A 308 11.53 -0.63 -11.05
C GLN A 308 10.81 -1.63 -10.14
N SER A 309 9.48 -1.54 -10.01
CA SER A 309 8.74 -2.30 -8.99
C SER A 309 8.94 -3.81 -9.11
N PHE A 310 9.09 -4.33 -10.33
CA PHE A 310 9.32 -5.75 -10.58
C PHE A 310 10.79 -6.17 -10.63
N GLU A 311 11.71 -5.24 -10.43
CA GLU A 311 13.14 -5.54 -10.41
C GLU A 311 13.58 -5.98 -9.03
N GLU A 312 14.54 -6.92 -9.01
CA GLU A 312 15.22 -7.35 -7.79
C GLU A 312 15.71 -6.14 -7.00
N LEU A 313 15.48 -6.18 -5.68
CA LEU A 313 15.94 -5.13 -4.78
C LEU A 313 17.46 -5.20 -4.67
N LYS A 314 18.14 -4.39 -5.49
CA LYS A 314 19.55 -4.06 -5.34
C LYS A 314 19.67 -2.85 -4.42
N GLU A 315 20.85 -2.63 -3.87
CA GLU A 315 21.15 -1.29 -3.34
C GLU A 315 20.89 -0.28 -4.46
N ASP A 316 19.95 0.62 -4.24
CA ASP A 316 19.53 1.59 -5.24
C ASP A 316 20.00 3.00 -4.86
N GLU A 317 19.55 3.97 -5.64
CA GLU A 317 19.88 5.39 -5.45
C GLU A 317 19.32 5.97 -4.14
N TRP A 318 18.30 5.33 -3.54
CA TRP A 318 17.54 5.88 -2.41
C TRP A 318 17.79 5.12 -1.12
N PHE A 319 17.82 3.79 -1.19
CA PHE A 319 17.87 2.89 -0.06
C PHE A 319 18.99 1.86 -0.19
N PHE A 320 19.47 1.42 0.97
CA PHE A 320 20.27 0.22 1.11
C PHE A 320 19.61 -0.73 2.11
N THR A 321 19.82 -2.03 1.92
CA THR A 321 19.22 -3.04 2.79
C THR A 321 20.05 -3.21 4.06
N ARG A 322 19.38 -3.28 5.21
CA ARG A 322 19.97 -3.71 6.47
C ARG A 322 19.31 -5.01 6.89
N THR A 323 20.07 -6.10 6.91
CA THR A 323 19.56 -7.38 7.42
C THR A 323 19.39 -7.28 8.93
N LEU A 324 18.27 -7.82 9.44
CA LEU A 324 18.11 -7.96 10.88
C LEU A 324 19.19 -8.90 11.43
N PRO A 325 19.81 -8.59 12.59
CA PRO A 325 20.75 -9.50 13.21
C PRO A 325 20.06 -10.83 13.53
N VAL A 326 20.73 -11.95 13.23
CA VAL A 326 20.22 -13.28 13.57
C VAL A 326 20.28 -13.43 15.09
N PRO A 327 19.18 -13.79 15.78
CA PRO A 327 19.12 -13.84 17.24
C PRO A 327 20.19 -14.71 17.92
N ASP A 328 20.79 -15.66 17.21
CA ASP A 328 21.68 -16.68 17.77
C ASP A 328 23.12 -16.22 18.05
N GLU A 329 23.54 -15.01 17.64
CA GLU A 329 24.92 -14.52 17.89
C GLU A 329 25.05 -13.64 19.15
N MET A 330 23.95 -13.33 19.85
CA MET A 330 23.99 -12.48 21.06
C MET A 330 24.18 -13.26 22.38
N GLY A 331 24.33 -14.59 22.33
CA GLY A 331 24.44 -15.45 23.50
C GLY A 331 25.86 -15.88 23.90
N GLY A 332 26.91 -15.41 23.21
CA GLY A 332 28.21 -16.07 23.26
C GLY A 332 29.43 -15.18 23.53
N SER A 333 29.47 -14.41 24.62
CA SER A 333 30.74 -14.09 25.31
C SER A 333 30.54 -13.23 26.56
N GLY A 334 30.89 -13.77 27.72
CA GLY A 334 31.04 -12.98 28.95
C GLY A 334 31.03 -13.81 30.24
N GLU A 335 31.86 -14.86 30.31
CA GLU A 335 32.47 -15.29 31.59
C GLU A 335 33.74 -14.49 31.85
#